data_AF-G6XIQ8-F1
#
_entry.id   AF-G6XIQ8-F1
#
_cell.length_a   1.000
_cell.length_b   1.000
_cell.length_c   1.000
_cell.angle_alpha   90.00
_cell.angle_beta   90.00
_cell.angle_gamma   90.00
#
_symmetry.space_group_name_H-M   'P 1'
#
loop_
_entity.id
_entity.type
_entity.pdbx_description
1 polymer ?
#
loop_
_entity_poly.entity_id
_entity_poly.type
_entity_poly.pdbx_seq_one_letter_code
_entity_poly.pdbx_strand_id
1 'polypeptide(L)'
;MSGTTQSGTPISSLPLADTVSPTDTLVGVLTRNGTTQAQQVSVSVLATGISSAIGMDDAVTAAQAAAAEAAAKAEAAGENVSNAITGMRGKANGVAALDSTGALTLSDGDNLVSGLTVSPATQTATATLKPLLTLDGAAKVRTSEGDVLISDFSDRLPASAFYTDAQGYIRKIPAVVGTLPADVTLNGGVYMAGASSLPVGLSSNGGIVMTDGSVFYPNTINNGGVLCATSNATGA
;
A
#
# COMPACT_ATOMS: atom_id res chain seq x y z
N MET A 1 -57.16 -8.26 -43.65
CA MET A 1 -57.76 -7.45 -42.56
C MET A 1 -58.51 -8.38 -41.64
N SER A 2 -57.89 -8.82 -40.54
CA SER A 2 -58.53 -9.70 -39.56
C SER A 2 -59.04 -8.82 -38.42
N GLY A 3 -60.33 -8.49 -38.45
CA GLY A 3 -60.98 -7.71 -37.40
C GLY A 3 -61.23 -8.60 -36.18
N THR A 4 -60.71 -8.20 -35.03
CA THR A 4 -61.02 -8.83 -33.74
C THR A 4 -62.44 -8.45 -33.34
N THR A 5 -63.42 -9.32 -33.60
CA THR A 5 -64.77 -9.21 -33.03
C THR A 5 -64.72 -9.70 -31.59
N GLN A 6 -64.30 -8.84 -30.66
CA GLN A 6 -64.48 -9.11 -29.24
C GLN A 6 -65.94 -8.79 -28.90
N SER A 7 -66.77 -9.82 -28.82
CA SER A 7 -68.15 -9.68 -28.36
C SER A 7 -68.12 -9.39 -26.86
N GLY A 8 -68.23 -8.10 -26.49
CA GLY A 8 -68.49 -7.72 -25.11
C GLY A 8 -69.81 -8.32 -24.62
N THR A 9 -69.87 -8.71 -23.35
CA THR A 9 -71.11 -9.15 -22.71
C THR A 9 -72.16 -8.02 -22.82
N PRO A 10 -73.36 -8.27 -23.38
CA PRO A 10 -74.38 -7.24 -23.46
C PRO A 10 -74.72 -6.73 -22.06
N ILE A 11 -74.66 -5.42 -21.85
CA ILE A 11 -75.10 -4.80 -20.60
C ILE A 11 -76.62 -5.01 -20.52
N SER A 12 -77.07 -5.90 -19.63
CA SER A 12 -78.46 -6.39 -19.58
C SER A 12 -79.46 -5.33 -19.10
N SER A 13 -78.99 -4.24 -18.50
CA SER A 13 -79.79 -3.06 -18.18
C SER A 13 -78.88 -1.93 -17.69
N LEU A 14 -78.91 -0.76 -18.35
CA LEU A 14 -78.39 0.46 -17.73
C LEU A 14 -79.53 1.14 -16.96
N PRO A 15 -79.28 1.65 -15.75
CA PRO A 15 -80.26 2.42 -14.99
C PRO A 15 -80.64 3.68 -15.78
N LEU A 16 -81.93 4.01 -15.79
CA LEU A 16 -82.46 5.24 -16.37
C LEU A 16 -82.35 6.36 -15.33
N ALA A 17 -81.88 7.54 -15.75
CA ALA A 17 -81.72 8.69 -14.87
C ALA A 17 -82.84 9.71 -15.12
N ASP A 18 -83.50 10.14 -14.05
CA ASP A 18 -84.61 11.11 -14.11
C ASP A 18 -84.15 12.57 -14.32
N THR A 19 -82.85 12.85 -14.22
CA THR A 19 -82.21 14.17 -14.48
C THR A 19 -80.81 14.00 -15.09
N VAL A 20 -80.25 15.08 -15.67
CA VAL A 20 -78.96 15.06 -16.40
C VAL A 20 -78.00 16.10 -15.79
N SER A 21 -76.79 15.69 -15.43
CA SER A 21 -75.69 16.61 -15.08
C SER A 21 -74.87 16.97 -16.34
N PRO A 22 -74.28 18.18 -16.43
CA PRO A 22 -73.38 18.55 -17.53
C PRO A 22 -72.14 17.63 -17.68
N THR A 23 -71.84 16.82 -16.67
CA THR A 23 -70.72 15.87 -16.64
C THR A 23 -71.07 14.47 -17.15
N ASP A 24 -72.34 14.20 -17.45
CA ASP A 24 -72.79 12.86 -17.86
C ASP A 24 -72.56 12.65 -19.36
N THR A 25 -72.05 11.48 -19.74
CA THR A 25 -71.88 11.10 -21.14
C THR A 25 -73.10 10.33 -21.61
N LEU A 26 -73.80 10.85 -22.63
CA LEU A 26 -74.93 10.18 -23.27
C LEU A 26 -74.41 9.00 -24.12
N VAL A 27 -74.77 7.77 -23.76
CA VAL A 27 -74.30 6.55 -24.45
C VAL A 27 -75.36 6.01 -25.43
N GLY A 28 -76.61 6.42 -25.27
CA GLY A 28 -77.71 6.07 -26.18
C GLY A 28 -79.04 6.68 -25.76
N VAL A 29 -80.07 6.42 -26.56
CA VAL A 29 -81.47 6.74 -26.26
C VAL A 29 -82.25 5.44 -26.21
N LEU A 30 -82.98 5.21 -25.11
CA LEU A 30 -83.87 4.07 -24.94
C LEU A 30 -85.32 4.54 -25.00
N THR A 31 -86.08 4.02 -25.97
CA THR A 31 -87.53 4.25 -26.02
C THR A 31 -88.24 3.03 -25.45
N ARG A 32 -88.98 3.21 -24.35
CA ARG A 32 -89.82 2.16 -23.74
C ARG A 32 -91.21 2.72 -23.48
N ASN A 33 -92.24 2.01 -23.91
CA ASN A 33 -93.66 2.40 -23.78
C ASN A 33 -93.98 3.83 -24.28
N GLY A 34 -93.34 4.25 -25.38
CA GLY A 34 -93.57 5.57 -25.98
C GLY A 34 -92.78 6.73 -25.39
N THR A 35 -92.00 6.49 -24.32
CA THR A 35 -91.14 7.51 -23.69
C THR A 35 -89.68 7.27 -24.06
N THR A 36 -89.02 8.28 -24.62
CA THR A 36 -87.58 8.25 -24.93
C THR A 36 -86.78 8.82 -23.77
N GLN A 37 -85.85 8.05 -23.24
CA GLN A 37 -84.97 8.46 -22.15
C GLN A 37 -83.50 8.30 -22.55
N ALA A 38 -82.65 9.15 -22.01
CA ALA A 38 -81.20 9.08 -22.19
C ALA A 38 -80.60 7.94 -21.34
N GLN A 39 -79.80 7.10 -21.97
CA GLN A 39 -78.99 6.09 -21.29
C GLN A 39 -77.66 6.72 -20.90
N GLN A 40 -77.37 6.77 -19.60
CA GLN A 40 -76.22 7.48 -19.04
C GLN A 40 -75.24 6.50 -18.39
N VAL A 41 -73.94 6.78 -18.54
CA VAL A 41 -72.85 6.10 -17.82
C VAL A 41 -71.92 7.18 -17.30
N SER A 42 -71.47 7.06 -16.05
CA SER A 42 -70.52 8.03 -15.49
C SER A 42 -69.18 7.97 -16.23
N VAL A 43 -68.55 9.12 -16.41
CA VAL A 43 -67.23 9.23 -17.07
C VAL A 43 -66.18 8.38 -16.36
N SER A 44 -66.27 8.23 -15.04
CA SER A 44 -65.36 7.37 -14.25
C SER A 44 -65.50 5.88 -14.59
N VAL A 45 -66.71 5.40 -14.83
CA VAL A 45 -66.97 3.99 -15.23
C VAL A 45 -66.48 3.76 -16.66
N LEU A 46 -66.70 4.71 -17.56
CA LEU A 46 -66.14 4.70 -18.92
C LEU A 46 -64.61 4.69 -18.91
N ALA A 47 -63.98 5.57 -18.13
CA ALA A 47 -62.52 5.65 -18.02
C ALA A 47 -61.92 4.36 -17.45
N THR A 48 -62.54 3.78 -16.42
CA THR A 48 -62.12 2.49 -15.83
C THR A 48 -62.26 1.35 -16.83
N GLY A 49 -63.39 1.30 -17.55
CA GLY A 49 -63.62 0.30 -18.60
C GLY A 49 -62.66 0.41 -19.77
N ILE A 50 -62.35 1.63 -20.23
CA ILE A 50 -61.35 1.88 -21.28
C ILE A 50 -59.96 1.50 -20.79
N SER A 51 -59.56 1.91 -19.58
CA SER A 51 -58.26 1.55 -18.95
C SER A 51 -58.07 0.04 -18.89
N SER A 52 -59.10 -0.68 -18.47
CA SER A 52 -59.11 -2.14 -18.42
C SER A 52 -59.09 -2.78 -19.81
N ALA A 53 -59.86 -2.25 -20.78
CA ALA A 53 -59.93 -2.79 -22.14
C ALA A 53 -58.62 -2.61 -22.93
N ILE A 54 -57.89 -1.51 -22.69
CA ILE A 54 -56.59 -1.26 -23.32
C ILE A 54 -55.42 -1.84 -22.50
N GLY A 55 -55.68 -2.44 -21.34
CA GLY A 55 -54.66 -3.03 -20.48
C GLY A 55 -53.68 -2.02 -19.88
N MET A 56 -54.12 -0.78 -19.62
CA MET A 56 -53.24 0.29 -19.12
C MET A 56 -52.65 -0.08 -17.75
N ASP A 57 -53.46 -0.65 -16.86
CA ASP A 57 -53.02 -1.03 -15.50
C ASP A 57 -51.98 -2.16 -15.53
N ASP A 58 -52.14 -3.12 -16.46
CA ASP A 58 -51.18 -4.19 -16.70
C ASP A 58 -49.85 -3.63 -17.24
N ALA A 59 -49.94 -2.67 -18.17
CA ALA A 59 -48.76 -2.00 -18.74
C ALA A 59 -48.00 -1.18 -17.68
N VAL A 60 -48.72 -0.47 -16.80
CA VAL A 60 -48.11 0.27 -15.68
C VAL A 60 -47.44 -0.69 -14.69
N THR A 61 -48.11 -1.79 -14.34
CA THR A 61 -47.56 -2.82 -13.44
C THR A 61 -46.30 -3.44 -14.02
N ALA A 62 -46.30 -3.78 -15.32
CA ALA A 62 -45.14 -4.33 -16.01
C ALA A 62 -43.98 -3.32 -16.06
N ALA A 63 -44.26 -2.04 -16.30
CA ALA A 63 -43.24 -0.99 -16.30
C ALA A 63 -42.61 -0.79 -14.91
N GLN A 64 -43.41 -0.83 -13.84
CA GLN A 64 -42.91 -0.76 -12.47
C GLN A 64 -42.04 -1.97 -12.13
N ALA A 65 -42.45 -3.17 -12.53
CA ALA A 65 -41.66 -4.40 -12.34
C ALA A 65 -40.32 -4.33 -13.08
N ALA A 66 -40.32 -3.88 -14.34
CA ALA A 66 -39.09 -3.73 -15.13
C ALA A 66 -38.14 -2.67 -14.53
N ALA A 67 -38.68 -1.57 -14.00
CA ALA A 67 -37.88 -0.55 -13.32
C ALA A 67 -37.24 -1.08 -12.02
N ALA A 68 -37.99 -1.86 -11.22
CA ALA A 68 -37.45 -2.50 -10.02
C ALA A 68 -36.35 -3.52 -10.35
N GLU A 69 -36.53 -4.31 -11.41
CA GLU A 69 -35.53 -5.27 -11.87
C GLU A 69 -34.25 -4.57 -12.38
N ALA A 70 -34.38 -3.46 -13.10
CA ALA A 70 -33.25 -2.66 -13.56
C ALA A 70 -32.45 -2.07 -12.39
N ALA A 71 -33.13 -1.59 -11.34
CA ALA A 71 -32.49 -1.08 -10.13
C ALA A 71 -31.70 -2.20 -9.41
N ALA A 72 -32.30 -3.38 -9.22
CA ALA A 72 -31.64 -4.53 -8.60
C ALA A 72 -30.40 -4.99 -9.39
N LYS A 73 -30.48 -5.00 -10.74
CA LYS A 73 -29.33 -5.31 -11.60
C LYS A 73 -28.21 -4.27 -11.46
N ALA A 74 -28.54 -2.99 -11.29
CA ALA A 74 -27.55 -1.94 -11.10
C ALA A 74 -26.82 -2.07 -9.76
N GLU A 75 -27.54 -2.36 -8.66
CA GLU A 75 -26.93 -2.64 -7.35
C GLU A 75 -26.02 -3.86 -7.39
N ALA A 76 -26.50 -4.97 -7.97
CA ALA A 76 -25.70 -6.19 -8.11
C ALA A 76 -24.44 -5.95 -8.97
N ALA A 77 -24.53 -5.14 -10.03
CA ALA A 77 -23.36 -4.75 -10.81
C ALA A 77 -22.35 -3.95 -9.98
N GLY A 78 -22.82 -3.01 -9.15
CA GLY A 78 -21.98 -2.26 -8.22
C GLY A 78 -21.25 -3.16 -7.22
N GLU A 79 -21.96 -4.10 -6.60
CA GLU A 79 -21.36 -5.07 -5.68
C GLU A 79 -20.35 -5.99 -6.38
N ASN A 80 -20.69 -6.50 -7.56
CA ASN A 80 -19.79 -7.37 -8.33
C ASN A 80 -18.51 -6.65 -8.73
N VAL A 81 -18.58 -5.39 -9.13
CA VAL A 81 -17.39 -4.57 -9.43
C VAL A 81 -16.57 -4.33 -8.16
N SER A 82 -17.21 -3.98 -7.05
CA SER A 82 -16.51 -3.79 -5.76
C SER A 82 -15.80 -5.06 -5.28
N ASN A 83 -16.48 -6.20 -5.37
CA ASN A 83 -15.93 -7.51 -5.02
C ASN A 83 -14.81 -7.93 -5.95
N ALA A 84 -14.95 -7.71 -7.26
CA ALA A 84 -13.91 -7.99 -8.25
C ALA A 84 -12.67 -7.12 -7.99
N ILE A 85 -12.83 -5.82 -7.76
CA ILE A 85 -11.72 -4.91 -7.42
C ILE A 85 -11.06 -5.35 -6.11
N THR A 86 -11.84 -5.73 -5.10
CA THR A 86 -11.32 -6.22 -3.82
C THR A 86 -10.60 -7.56 -3.97
N GLY A 87 -11.07 -8.46 -4.84
CA GLY A 87 -10.39 -9.71 -5.18
C GLY A 87 -9.11 -9.50 -6.01
N MET A 88 -9.09 -8.49 -6.87
CA MET A 88 -7.93 -8.09 -7.67
C MET A 88 -6.87 -7.31 -6.86
N ARG A 89 -7.20 -6.78 -5.67
CA ARG A 89 -6.20 -6.26 -4.73
C ARG A 89 -5.30 -7.43 -4.33
N GLY A 90 -4.18 -7.53 -5.04
CA GLY A 90 -3.33 -8.71 -5.09
C GLY A 90 -2.96 -9.21 -3.71
N LYS A 91 -3.56 -10.34 -3.31
CA LYS A 91 -3.00 -11.22 -2.29
C LYS A 91 -1.97 -12.08 -3.00
N ALA A 92 -0.69 -11.69 -2.93
CA ALA A 92 0.39 -12.57 -3.37
C ALA A 92 0.57 -13.69 -2.33
N ASN A 93 -0.33 -14.69 -2.34
CA ASN A 93 -0.30 -15.84 -1.43
C ASN A 93 -0.15 -15.48 0.07
N GLY A 94 -0.68 -14.34 0.52
CA GLY A 94 -0.58 -13.87 1.92
C GLY A 94 0.72 -13.15 2.29
N VAL A 95 1.70 -13.11 1.39
CA VAL A 95 3.02 -12.49 1.64
C VAL A 95 3.02 -10.99 1.36
N ALA A 96 2.20 -10.54 0.41
CA ALA A 96 1.98 -9.14 0.11
C ALA A 96 0.48 -8.90 -0.14
N ALA A 97 -0.11 -7.92 0.55
CA ALA A 97 -1.50 -7.53 0.37
C ALA A 97 -1.63 -6.00 0.49
N LEU A 98 -2.47 -5.39 -0.35
CA LEU A 98 -2.89 -4.01 -0.09
C LEU A 98 -3.91 -4.01 1.06
N ASP A 99 -3.73 -3.17 2.08
CA ASP A 99 -4.72 -2.95 3.14
C ASP A 99 -5.94 -2.15 2.63
N SER A 100 -6.96 -1.96 3.49
CA SER A 100 -8.19 -1.23 3.14
C SER A 100 -7.98 0.24 2.76
N THR A 101 -6.78 0.78 3.01
CA THR A 101 -6.38 2.14 2.62
C THR A 101 -5.53 2.16 1.35
N GLY A 102 -5.24 1.00 0.76
CA GLY A 102 -4.40 0.87 -0.44
C GLY A 102 -2.90 0.84 -0.16
N ALA A 103 -2.48 0.68 1.11
CA ALA A 103 -1.07 0.55 1.45
C ALA A 103 -0.61 -0.91 1.33
N LEU A 104 0.58 -1.13 0.78
CA LEU A 104 1.18 -2.46 0.65
C LEU A 104 1.67 -2.95 2.02
N THR A 105 0.95 -3.91 2.60
CA THR A 105 1.38 -4.67 3.77
C THR A 105 2.11 -5.93 3.34
N LEU A 106 3.32 -6.13 3.86
CA LEU A 106 4.12 -7.32 3.64
C LEU A 106 4.09 -8.13 4.94
N SER A 107 3.61 -9.36 4.87
CA SER A 107 3.60 -10.30 5.99
C SER A 107 4.47 -11.49 5.64
N ASP A 108 5.09 -12.12 6.62
CA ASP A 108 5.77 -13.41 6.44
C ASP A 108 4.80 -14.61 6.43
N GLY A 109 3.49 -14.35 6.52
CA GLY A 109 2.44 -15.35 6.68
C GLY A 109 1.84 -15.37 8.08
N ASP A 110 2.55 -14.89 9.11
CA ASP A 110 2.12 -14.94 10.51
C ASP A 110 2.13 -13.56 11.22
N ASN A 111 3.00 -12.62 10.82
CA ASN A 111 3.09 -11.28 11.40
C ASN A 111 3.25 -10.17 10.34
N LEU A 112 2.73 -8.98 10.65
CA LEU A 112 3.00 -7.77 9.88
C LEU A 112 4.48 -7.41 9.98
N VAL A 113 5.21 -7.48 8.88
CA VAL A 113 6.63 -7.07 8.86
C VAL A 113 6.64 -5.55 8.76
N SER A 114 6.78 -4.88 9.91
CA SER A 114 6.92 -3.41 10.10
C SER A 114 8.10 -2.77 9.35
N GLY A 115 8.79 -3.49 8.46
CA GLY A 115 10.04 -3.08 7.82
C GLY A 115 9.90 -2.12 6.64
N LEU A 116 8.70 -1.83 6.14
CA LEU A 116 8.49 -0.87 5.05
C LEU A 116 7.47 0.18 5.43
N THR A 117 7.92 1.43 5.54
CA THR A 117 7.02 2.58 5.60
C THR A 117 6.68 3.01 4.16
N VAL A 118 5.38 3.12 3.86
CA VAL A 118 4.89 3.50 2.53
C VAL A 118 4.41 4.95 2.60
N SER A 119 4.95 5.81 1.73
CA SER A 119 4.33 7.09 1.43
C SER A 119 3.34 6.89 0.28
N PRO A 120 2.04 7.15 0.47
CA PRO A 120 1.02 6.91 -0.55
C PRO A 120 1.30 7.69 -1.84
N ALA A 121 0.91 7.11 -2.98
CA ALA A 121 0.91 7.84 -4.25
C ALA A 121 -0.15 8.95 -4.23
N THR A 122 0.11 10.04 -4.96
CA THR A 122 -0.91 11.03 -5.33
C THR A 122 -1.09 11.00 -6.84
N GLN A 123 -2.04 11.79 -7.39
CA GLN A 123 -2.22 11.89 -8.85
C GLN A 123 -0.96 12.32 -9.61
N THR A 124 -0.04 13.02 -8.94
CA THR A 124 1.15 13.61 -9.55
C THR A 124 2.46 13.03 -9.03
N ALA A 125 2.41 12.15 -8.01
CA ALA A 125 3.61 11.58 -7.40
C ALA A 125 3.44 10.07 -7.18
N THR A 126 4.44 9.30 -7.61
CA THR A 126 4.54 7.87 -7.34
C THR A 126 4.72 7.60 -5.85
N ALA A 127 4.13 6.50 -5.36
CA ALA A 127 4.37 6.03 -3.99
C ALA A 127 5.86 5.75 -3.78
N THR A 128 6.36 6.07 -2.58
CA THR A 128 7.74 5.74 -2.19
C THR A 128 7.75 4.75 -1.04
N LEU A 129 8.52 3.68 -1.23
CA LEU A 129 8.77 2.66 -0.22
C LEU A 129 10.06 3.04 0.51
N LYS A 130 9.95 3.24 1.83
CA LYS A 130 11.08 3.53 2.71
C LYS A 130 11.30 2.32 3.62
N PRO A 131 12.14 1.36 3.20
CA PRO A 131 12.49 0.25 4.06
C PRO A 131 13.31 0.75 5.25
N LEU A 132 12.90 0.37 6.46
CA LEU A 132 13.73 0.47 7.64
C LEU A 132 14.46 -0.86 7.79
N LEU A 133 15.73 -0.88 7.38
CA LEU A 133 16.58 -2.06 7.53
C LEU A 133 17.27 -2.00 8.90
N THR A 134 16.72 -2.72 9.87
CA THR A 134 17.37 -2.86 11.19
C THR A 134 18.63 -3.71 11.01
N LEU A 135 19.80 -3.09 11.19
CA LEU A 135 21.09 -3.78 11.17
C LEU A 135 21.49 -4.12 12.60
N ASP A 136 20.97 -5.23 13.12
CA ASP A 136 21.38 -5.78 14.41
C ASP A 136 22.45 -6.88 14.25
N GLY A 137 22.86 -7.49 15.36
CA GLY A 137 23.86 -8.57 15.34
C GLY A 137 23.42 -9.84 14.61
N ALA A 138 22.12 -10.01 14.34
CA ALA A 138 21.58 -11.15 13.59
C ALA A 138 21.47 -10.85 12.08
N ALA A 139 21.56 -9.58 11.68
CA ALA A 139 21.56 -9.19 10.28
C ALA A 139 22.76 -9.78 9.53
N LYS A 140 22.54 -10.17 8.28
CA LYS A 140 23.56 -10.78 7.43
C LYS A 140 23.82 -9.96 6.17
N VAL A 141 25.08 -9.89 5.76
CA VAL A 141 25.52 -9.36 4.47
C VAL A 141 25.90 -10.54 3.57
N ARG A 142 25.32 -10.61 2.37
CA ARG A 142 25.69 -11.62 1.37
C ARG A 142 26.99 -11.23 0.68
N THR A 143 27.94 -12.15 0.65
CA THR A 143 29.20 -12.04 -0.08
C THR A 143 29.26 -13.10 -1.18
N SER A 144 30.29 -13.05 -2.03
CA SER A 144 30.56 -14.09 -3.02
C SER A 144 30.81 -15.48 -2.41
N GLU A 145 31.14 -15.53 -1.12
CA GLU A 145 31.45 -16.75 -0.36
C GLU A 145 30.27 -17.21 0.51
N GLY A 146 29.14 -16.49 0.49
CA GLY A 146 27.96 -16.79 1.31
C GLY A 146 27.58 -15.65 2.26
N ASP A 147 26.65 -15.94 3.16
CA ASP A 147 26.09 -14.96 4.10
C ASP A 147 26.96 -14.82 5.35
N VAL A 148 27.14 -13.58 5.80
CA VAL A 148 28.00 -13.20 6.91
C VAL A 148 27.19 -12.42 7.92
N LEU A 149 27.20 -12.81 9.19
CA LEU A 149 26.61 -11.97 10.23
C LEU A 149 27.38 -10.66 10.36
N ILE A 150 26.66 -9.55 10.55
CA ILE A 150 27.28 -8.24 10.78
C ILE A 150 28.15 -8.27 12.05
N SER A 151 27.76 -9.06 13.06
CA SER A 151 28.56 -9.28 14.28
C SER A 151 29.93 -9.88 14.00
N ASP A 152 30.04 -10.72 12.97
CA ASP A 152 31.25 -11.49 12.67
C ASP A 152 32.13 -10.76 11.64
N PHE A 153 31.69 -9.59 11.17
CA PHE A 153 32.35 -8.87 10.10
C PHE A 153 33.78 -8.46 10.47
N SER A 154 34.02 -8.06 11.73
CA SER A 154 35.36 -7.70 12.21
C SER A 154 36.34 -8.86 12.14
N ASP A 155 35.89 -10.07 12.46
CA ASP A 155 36.74 -11.27 12.54
C ASP A 155 37.15 -11.76 11.14
N ARG A 156 36.38 -11.37 10.12
CA ARG A 156 36.66 -11.70 8.72
C ARG A 156 37.59 -10.72 8.04
N LEU A 157 37.91 -9.59 8.66
CA LEU A 157 38.83 -8.64 8.07
C LEU A 157 40.27 -9.15 8.21
N PRO A 158 41.06 -9.14 7.11
CA PRO A 158 42.45 -9.55 7.18
C PRO A 158 43.23 -8.58 8.07
N ALA A 159 43.78 -9.07 9.18
CA ALA A 159 44.56 -8.30 10.14
C ALA A 159 45.80 -7.63 9.52
N SER A 160 46.25 -8.12 8.35
CA SER A 160 47.35 -7.51 7.58
C SER A 160 46.93 -6.26 6.79
N ALA A 161 45.63 -5.99 6.66
CA ALA A 161 45.10 -4.85 5.90
C ALA A 161 44.26 -3.89 6.74
N PHE A 162 43.83 -4.28 7.93
CA PHE A 162 42.99 -3.47 8.82
C PHE A 162 43.47 -3.54 10.27
N TYR A 163 43.25 -2.45 11.00
CA TYR A 163 43.47 -2.36 12.45
C TYR A 163 42.29 -1.65 13.11
N THR A 164 42.07 -1.90 14.39
CA THR A 164 41.07 -1.18 15.20
C THR A 164 41.77 -0.04 15.94
N ASP A 165 41.27 1.18 15.82
CA ASP A 165 41.82 2.35 16.53
C ASP A 165 41.37 2.39 18.01
N ALA A 166 41.90 3.36 18.77
CA ALA A 166 41.60 3.51 20.19
C ALA A 166 40.12 3.86 20.49
N GLN A 167 39.34 4.26 19.47
CA GLN A 167 37.91 4.54 19.58
C GLN A 167 37.05 3.35 19.12
N GLY A 168 37.66 2.23 18.74
CA GLY A 168 36.96 1.03 18.28
C GLY A 168 36.60 1.04 16.79
N TYR A 169 37.08 2.01 16.01
CA TYR A 169 36.85 2.04 14.56
C TYR A 169 37.85 1.16 13.83
N ILE A 170 37.34 0.38 12.89
CA ILE A 170 38.15 -0.38 11.95
C ILE A 170 38.70 0.59 10.88
N ARG A 171 40.01 0.63 10.73
CA ARG A 171 40.72 1.43 9.73
C ARG A 171 41.59 0.56 8.85
N LYS A 172 41.73 0.94 7.59
CA LYS A 172 42.67 0.32 6.68
C LYS A 172 44.10 0.68 7.09
N ILE A 173 44.99 -0.31 7.14
CA ILE A 173 46.43 -0.08 7.33
C ILE A 173 46.96 0.72 6.12
N PRO A 174 47.59 1.89 6.35
CA PRO A 174 48.22 2.67 5.29
C PRO A 174 49.21 1.83 4.48
N ALA A 175 49.33 2.14 3.18
CA ALA A 175 50.19 1.38 2.27
C ALA A 175 51.68 1.41 2.67
N VAL A 176 52.09 2.42 3.43
CA VAL A 176 53.47 2.57 3.92
C VAL A 176 53.52 2.13 5.38
N VAL A 177 54.09 0.94 5.60
CA VAL A 177 54.29 0.34 6.92
C VAL A 177 55.77 0.43 7.30
N GLY A 178 56.05 1.04 8.44
CA GLY A 178 57.39 1.18 9.00
C GLY A 178 57.68 0.18 10.12
N THR A 179 58.95 0.06 10.50
CA THR A 179 59.40 -0.73 11.65
C THR A 179 60.13 0.19 12.63
N LEU A 180 59.82 0.07 13.92
CA LEU A 180 60.53 0.83 14.95
C LEU A 180 61.97 0.32 15.10
N PRO A 181 62.96 1.21 15.25
CA PRO A 181 64.32 0.81 15.64
C PRO A 181 64.33 0.01 16.95
N ALA A 182 65.23 -0.97 17.04
CA ALA A 182 65.28 -1.92 18.17
C ALA A 182 65.62 -1.26 19.52
N ASP A 183 66.20 -0.07 19.50
CA ASP A 183 66.57 0.71 20.68
C ASP A 183 65.51 1.77 21.06
N VAL A 184 64.38 1.84 20.35
CA VAL A 184 63.21 2.59 20.80
C VAL A 184 62.56 1.85 21.96
N THR A 185 62.39 2.54 23.08
CA THR A 185 61.86 1.96 24.32
C THR A 185 60.49 2.53 24.64
N LEU A 186 59.67 1.81 25.41
CA LEU A 186 58.36 2.28 25.85
C LEU A 186 58.43 2.78 27.29
N ASN A 187 58.04 4.03 27.54
CA ASN A 187 57.97 4.60 28.88
C ASN A 187 56.54 5.11 29.16
N GLY A 188 55.81 4.41 30.03
CA GLY A 188 54.45 4.80 30.41
C GLY A 188 53.46 4.88 29.25
N GLY A 189 53.68 4.12 28.17
CA GLY A 189 52.84 4.14 26.96
C GLY A 189 53.31 5.09 25.86
N VAL A 190 54.37 5.86 26.07
CA VAL A 190 54.99 6.75 25.08
C VAL A 190 56.31 6.13 24.59
N TYR A 191 56.54 6.13 23.28
CA TYR A 191 57.80 5.64 22.73
C TYR A 191 58.91 6.68 22.89
N MET A 192 60.08 6.23 23.34
CA MET A 192 61.28 7.01 23.58
C MET A 192 62.35 6.66 22.55
N ALA A 193 62.95 7.67 21.94
CA ALA A 193 63.98 7.51 20.94
C ALA A 193 65.26 6.94 21.56
N GLY A 194 65.87 5.98 20.86
CA GLY A 194 67.18 5.43 21.20
C GLY A 194 68.34 6.25 20.60
N ALA A 195 69.48 5.61 20.44
CA ALA A 195 70.67 6.20 19.81
C ALA A 195 70.61 6.13 18.26
N SER A 196 69.76 5.28 17.71
CA SER A 196 69.60 5.06 16.28
C SER A 196 68.87 6.22 15.61
N SER A 197 69.18 6.45 14.32
CA SER A 197 68.43 7.40 13.51
C SER A 197 66.98 6.95 13.34
N LEU A 198 66.04 7.85 13.58
CA LEU A 198 64.62 7.57 13.37
C LEU A 198 64.28 7.49 11.87
N PRO A 199 63.45 6.52 11.44
CA PRO A 199 63.00 6.39 10.06
C PRO A 199 62.11 7.56 9.60
N VAL A 200 61.82 7.62 8.30
CA VAL A 200 60.92 8.62 7.72
C VAL A 200 59.55 8.61 8.40
N GLY A 201 59.00 9.80 8.62
CA GLY A 201 57.74 9.99 9.34
C GLY A 201 57.85 9.95 10.86
N LEU A 202 59.05 9.70 11.41
CA LEU A 202 59.36 9.83 12.84
C LEU A 202 60.39 10.92 13.10
N SER A 203 60.27 11.57 14.25
CA SER A 203 61.25 12.55 14.73
C SER A 203 61.39 12.45 16.25
N SER A 204 62.44 13.04 16.83
CA SER A 204 62.66 13.06 18.28
C SER A 204 62.47 14.47 18.81
N ASN A 205 61.68 14.64 19.85
CA ASN A 205 61.56 15.88 20.61
C ASN A 205 61.88 15.61 22.08
N GLY A 206 63.08 15.99 22.53
CA GLY A 206 63.51 15.75 23.91
C GLY A 206 63.57 14.26 24.29
N GLY A 207 63.81 13.38 23.32
CA GLY A 207 63.81 11.92 23.52
C GLY A 207 62.45 11.25 23.33
N ILE A 208 61.36 11.99 23.16
CA ILE A 208 60.05 11.43 22.83
C ILE A 208 59.97 11.22 21.31
N VAL A 209 59.54 10.03 20.88
CA VAL A 209 59.26 9.75 19.48
C VAL A 209 57.98 10.46 19.07
N MET A 210 58.11 11.33 18.08
CA MET A 210 57.03 12.04 17.42
C MET A 210 56.75 11.40 16.07
N THR A 211 55.51 11.48 15.59
CA THR A 211 55.11 11.00 14.26
C THR A 211 54.27 12.04 13.52
N ASP A 212 54.53 12.19 12.23
CA ASP A 212 53.72 13.03 11.33
C ASP A 212 52.52 12.27 10.73
N GLY A 213 52.39 10.97 11.02
CA GLY A 213 51.32 10.10 10.50
C GLY A 213 51.50 9.64 9.05
N SER A 214 52.63 9.97 8.40
CA SER A 214 52.89 9.56 7.01
C SER A 214 53.19 8.07 6.86
N VAL A 215 53.66 7.42 7.93
CA VAL A 215 54.01 5.99 7.99
C VAL A 215 53.27 5.32 9.15
N PHE A 216 52.68 4.16 8.88
CA PHE A 216 52.05 3.33 9.90
C PHE A 216 53.09 2.46 10.60
N TYR A 217 53.20 2.59 11.92
CA TYR A 217 54.03 1.72 12.74
C TYR A 217 53.11 0.75 13.53
N PRO A 218 53.24 -0.58 13.36
CA PRO A 218 52.40 -1.54 14.05
C PRO A 218 52.41 -1.37 15.57
N ASN A 219 51.27 -1.65 16.22
CA ASN A 219 51.05 -1.51 17.66
C ASN A 219 51.18 -0.09 18.22
N THR A 220 51.21 0.94 17.37
CA THR A 220 51.32 2.35 17.77
C THR A 220 50.08 3.17 17.42
N ILE A 221 49.93 4.32 18.06
CA ILE A 221 48.92 5.34 17.74
C ILE A 221 49.56 6.73 17.73
N ASN A 222 49.11 7.59 16.82
CA ASN A 222 49.47 9.00 16.81
C ASN A 222 48.54 9.78 17.76
N ASN A 223 49.07 10.21 18.91
CA ASN A 223 48.36 11.02 19.89
C ASN A 223 48.83 12.48 19.81
N GLY A 224 48.29 13.24 18.86
CA GLY A 224 48.61 14.66 18.71
C GLY A 224 50.08 14.92 18.32
N GLY A 225 50.66 14.02 17.53
CA GLY A 225 52.05 14.06 17.09
C GLY A 225 53.00 13.23 17.94
N VAL A 226 52.58 12.73 19.10
CA VAL A 226 53.38 11.81 19.93
C VAL A 226 53.07 10.37 19.52
N LEU A 227 54.10 9.55 19.33
CA LEU A 227 53.93 8.14 19.06
C LEU A 227 53.73 7.37 20.37
N CYS A 228 52.54 6.83 20.56
CA CYS A 228 52.16 6.06 21.73
C CYS A 228 51.94 4.59 21.39
N ALA A 229 52.06 3.71 22.39
CA ALA A 229 51.60 2.34 22.31
C ALA A 229 50.06 2.27 22.24
N THR A 230 49.54 1.35 21.44
CA THR A 230 48.15 0.89 21.57
C THR A 230 47.99 0.07 22.85
N SER A 231 46.80 0.02 23.45
CA SER A 231 46.52 -0.71 24.70
C SER A 231 46.86 -2.21 24.69
N ASN A 232 47.13 -2.78 23.51
CA ASN A 232 47.55 -4.17 23.31
C ASN A 232 49.06 -4.33 23.11
N ALA A 233 49.87 -3.27 23.20
CA ALA A 233 51.33 -3.37 23.13
C ALA A 233 51.90 -3.86 24.47
N THR A 234 51.58 -5.09 24.86
CA THR A 234 52.26 -5.75 25.99
C THR A 234 53.58 -6.32 25.51
N GLY A 235 54.68 -5.66 25.90
CA GLY A 235 56.04 -6.20 25.92
C GLY A 235 56.79 -6.14 24.59
N ALA A 236 57.70 -5.17 24.48
CA ALA A 236 58.94 -5.37 23.74
C ALA A 236 59.92 -6.18 24.60
#